data_AF-A0A841KTK5-F1
#
_entry.id   AF-A0A841KTK5-F1
#
_cell.length_a   1.000
_cell.length_b   1.000
_cell.length_c   1.000
_cell.angle_alpha   90.00
_cell.angle_beta   90.00
_cell.angle_gamma   90.00
#
_symmetry.space_group_name_H-M   'P 1'
#
loop_
_entity.id
_entity.type
_entity.pdbx_description
1 polymer ?
#
loop_
_entity_poly.entity_id
_entity_poly.type
_entity_poly.pdbx_seq_one_letter_code
_entity_poly.pdbx_strand_id
1 'polypeptide(L)' 'MVQDEPRDSDRLYQVGDLYFMMDQEEEKYVSYLEIDFEENWWGADFIITAGF' A
#
# COMPACT_ATOMS: atom_id res chain seq x y z
N MET A 1 6.02 -3.87 11.55
CA MET A 1 5.76 -4.15 10.14
C MET A 1 6.95 -4.90 9.59
N VAL A 2 6.76 -6.13 9.08
CA VAL A 2 7.83 -6.87 8.38
C VAL A 2 7.86 -6.34 6.96
N GLN A 3 9.04 -5.96 6.48
CA GLN A 3 9.23 -5.49 5.11
C GLN A 3 9.29 -6.72 4.20
N ASP A 4 8.41 -6.79 3.20
CA ASP A 4 8.39 -7.89 2.24
C ASP A 4 9.50 -7.71 1.18
N GLU A 5 9.95 -8.80 0.57
CA GLU A 5 10.85 -8.74 -0.59
C GLU A 5 10.02 -8.69 -1.88
N PRO A 6 10.37 -7.84 -2.86
CA PRO A 6 9.68 -7.82 -4.15
C PRO A 6 9.77 -9.18 -4.83
N ARG A 7 8.64 -9.70 -5.29
CA ARG A 7 8.54 -10.86 -6.16
C ARG A 7 8.47 -10.41 -7.62
N ASP A 8 8.80 -11.30 -8.55
CA ASP A 8 8.75 -11.01 -9.99
C ASP A 8 7.34 -10.59 -10.49
N SER A 9 6.28 -11.02 -9.79
CA SER A 9 4.89 -10.66 -10.10
C SER A 9 4.45 -9.32 -9.53
N ASP A 10 5.24 -8.71 -8.64
CA ASP A 10 4.86 -7.47 -7.99
C ASP A 10 5.15 -6.27 -8.90
N ARG A 11 4.21 -5.32 -8.94
CA ARG A 11 4.44 -3.99 -9.50
C ARG A 11 4.78 -3.03 -8.36
N LEU A 12 5.84 -2.24 -8.58
CA LEU A 12 6.30 -1.22 -7.65
C LEU A 12 5.66 0.13 -7.94
N TYR A 13 5.18 0.79 -6.89
CA TYR A 13 4.62 2.13 -6.91
C TYR A 13 5.39 3.02 -5.95
N GLN A 14 5.61 4.27 -6.34
CA GLN A 14 6.21 5.28 -5.47
C GLN A 14 5.17 6.35 -5.15
N VAL A 15 4.91 6.56 -3.86
CA VAL A 15 4.03 7.63 -3.36
C VAL A 15 4.82 8.46 -2.34
N GLY A 16 5.28 9.62 -2.79
CA GLY A 16 6.24 10.43 -2.02
C GLY A 16 7.55 9.67 -1.80
N ASP A 17 7.94 9.52 -0.54
CA ASP A 17 9.16 8.81 -0.13
C ASP A 17 8.92 7.32 0.20
N LEU A 18 7.69 6.83 -0.02
CA LEU A 18 7.30 5.45 0.27
C LEU A 18 7.24 4.60 -1.01
N TYR A 19 7.69 3.36 -0.88
CA TYR A 19 7.60 2.33 -1.92
C TYR A 19 6.52 1.31 -1.54
N PHE A 20 5.63 1.04 -2.48
CA PHE A 20 4.56 0.06 -2.37
C PHE A 20 4.74 -1.02 -3.43
N MET A 21 4.35 -2.24 -3.10
CA MET A 21 4.38 -3.39 -3.99
C MET A 21 3.00 -4.02 -3.97
N MET A 22 2.47 -4.34 -5.15
CA MET A 22 1.20 -5.03 -5.29
C MET A 22 1.34 -6.10 -6.36
N ASP A 23 0.80 -7.30 -6.09
CA ASP A 23 0.80 -8.37 -7.08
C ASP A 23 -0.07 -7.95 -8.28
N GLN A 24 0.45 -8.13 -9.49
CA GLN A 24 -0.25 -7.75 -10.73
C GLN A 24 -1.59 -8.50 -10.91
N GLU A 25 -1.75 -9.70 -10.36
CA GLU A 25 -3.04 -10.39 -10.38
C GLU A 25 -4.06 -9.79 -9.42
N GLU A 26 -3.61 -9.15 -8.34
CA GLU A 26 -4.48 -8.48 -7.37
C GLU A 26 -4.86 -7.06 -7.83
N GLU A 27 -3.99 -6.40 -8.60
CA GLU A 27 -4.21 -5.06 -9.16
C GLU A 27 -5.55 -4.96 -9.91
N LYS A 28 -5.99 -6.04 -10.58
CA LYS A 28 -7.26 -6.07 -11.32
C LYS A 28 -8.50 -5.90 -10.43
N TYR A 29 -8.37 -6.09 -9.12
CA TYR A 29 -9.46 -5.94 -8.16
C TYR A 29 -9.49 -4.55 -7.53
N VAL A 30 -8.52 -3.68 -7.83
CA VAL A 30 -8.37 -2.38 -7.16
C VAL A 30 -8.21 -1.29 -8.20
N SER A 31 -9.22 -0.45 -8.34
CA SER A 31 -9.23 0.68 -9.28
C SER A 31 -8.39 1.85 -8.77
N TYR A 32 -8.27 2.02 -7.46
CA TYR A 32 -7.39 3.01 -6.83
C TYR A 32 -7.04 2.61 -5.39
N LEU A 33 -5.88 3.09 -4.93
CA LEU A 33 -5.43 3.02 -3.54
C LEU A 33 -5.17 4.43 -3.01
N GLU A 34 -5.70 4.72 -1.84
CA GLU A 34 -5.42 5.92 -1.06
C GLU A 34 -4.83 5.49 0.28
N ILE A 35 -3.77 6.16 0.70
CA ILE A 35 -3.01 5.82 1.90
C ILE A 35 -2.93 7.08 2.75
N ASP A 36 -3.58 7.02 3.90
CA ASP A 36 -3.59 8.07 4.89
C ASP A 36 -2.78 7.66 6.11
N PHE A 37 -2.31 8.67 6.84
CA PHE A 37 -1.64 8.51 8.12
C PHE A 37 -2.45 9.22 9.19
N GLU A 38 -2.81 8.49 10.25
CA GLU A 38 -3.50 9.05 11.39
C GLU A 38 -2.68 8.82 12.67
N GLU A 39 -2.43 9.89 13.41
CA GLU A 39 -1.81 9.83 14.74
C GLU A 39 -2.82 10.31 15.77
N ASN A 40 -3.13 9.45 16.74
CA ASN A 40 -4.03 9.76 17.84
C ASN A 40 -3.45 9.26 19.17
N TRP A 41 -4.23 9.39 20.25
CA TRP A 41 -3.77 9.05 21.61
C TRP A 41 -3.41 7.57 21.83
N TRP A 42 -3.73 6.67 20.87
CA TRP A 42 -3.40 5.24 20.91
C TRP A 42 -2.15 4.91 20.09
N GLY A 43 -1.63 5.87 19.32
CA GLY A 43 -0.45 5.70 18.49
C GLY A 43 -0.63 6.27 17.09
N ALA A 44 0.32 5.91 16.22
CA ALA A 44 0.35 6.26 14.82
C ALA A 44 0.01 5.03 13.98
N ASP A 45 -0.89 5.19 13.01
CA ASP A 45 -1.33 4.10 12.13
C ASP A 45 -1.47 4.57 10.67
N PHE A 46 -1.39 3.61 9.74
CA PHE A 46 -1.62 3.83 8.32
C PHE A 46 -2.99 3.27 7.92
N ILE A 47 -3.79 4.09 7.26
CA ILE A 47 -5.11 3.71 6.75
C ILE A 47 -4.98 3.52 5.23
N ILE A 48 -5.30 2.33 4.75
CA ILE A 48 -5.29 2.01 3.32
C ILE A 48 -6.74 1.87 2.85
N THR A 49 -7.17 2.76 1.96
CA THR A 49 -8.48 2.73 1.32
C THR A 49 -8.33 2.24 -0.12
N ALA A 50 -9.02 1.15 -0.46
CA ALA A 50 -9.06 0.60 -1.82
C ALA A 50 -10.48 0.72 -2.39
N GLY A 51 -10.60 1.20 -3.64
CA GLY A 51 -11.87 1.24 -4.37
C GLY A 51 -11.94 0.23 -5.51
N PHE A 52 -13.16 -0.20 -5.84
CA PHE A 52 -13.46 -1.23 -6.84
C PHE A 52 -14.18 -0.61 -8.04
#